data_AF-A0A165JDJ0-F1
#
_entry.id   AF-A0A165JDJ0-F1
#
_cell.length_a   1.000
_cell.length_b   1.000
_cell.length_c   1.000
_cell.angle_alpha   90.00
_cell.angle_beta   90.00
_cell.angle_gamma   90.00
#
_symmetry.space_group_name_H-M   'P 1'
#
loop_
_entity.id
_entity.type
_entity.pdbx_description
1 polymer ?
#
loop_
_entity_poly.entity_id
_entity_poly.type
_entity_poly.pdbx_seq_one_letter_code
_entity_poly.pdbx_strand_id
1 'polypeptide(L)'
;MSGAPDFPGRAWQVEGMKNEQIVACGFYYYGEEYVSLISRLVQLSERDPAISRKWPSCAVLIQYRSSRDDLLVQDLGHVETPAGRCIAFPNVFQHNVYPCSLADESQPGYRKVLALFLVDPDVRIPSTSNTGVQDPEFIMDLLKQAGPESPLSKLPDELLAMIVSYYPFFTRREAEVLRTELVEERQRSTFDMHDHSSRGFFGGRY
;
A
#
# COMPACT_ATOMS: atom_id res chain seq x y z
N MET A 1 -22.89 23.79 13.43
CA MET A 1 -23.31 23.01 12.25
C MET A 1 -22.13 22.13 11.89
N SER A 2 -22.20 20.81 12.13
CA SER A 2 -21.11 19.90 11.72
C SER A 2 -21.42 19.38 10.32
N GLY A 3 -20.80 19.99 9.31
CA GLY A 3 -20.78 19.43 7.96
C GLY A 3 -20.06 18.07 7.96
N ALA A 4 -20.46 17.16 7.08
CA ALA A 4 -19.71 15.93 6.86
C ALA A 4 -18.31 16.28 6.33
N PRO A 5 -17.27 15.50 6.67
CA PRO A 5 -15.93 15.75 6.17
C PRO A 5 -15.89 15.56 4.64
N ASP A 6 -15.21 16.45 3.92
CA ASP A 6 -15.04 16.37 2.46
C ASP A 6 -14.28 15.10 2.06
N PHE A 7 -13.39 14.65 2.93
CA PHE A 7 -12.69 13.38 2.82
C PHE A 7 -12.98 12.52 4.06
N PRO A 8 -13.65 11.36 3.93
CA PRO A 8 -14.07 10.55 5.06
C PRO A 8 -12.92 9.80 5.76
N GLY A 9 -11.68 9.97 5.30
CA GLY A 9 -10.53 9.23 5.81
C GLY A 9 -10.26 7.95 5.03
N ARG A 10 -9.28 7.17 5.50
CA ARG A 10 -9.04 5.80 5.06
C ARG A 10 -9.22 4.87 6.25
N ALA A 11 -9.77 3.68 5.99
CA ALA A 11 -9.80 2.60 6.97
C ALA A 11 -8.38 2.24 7.42
N TRP A 12 -8.27 1.56 8.57
CA TRP A 12 -6.98 1.00 8.96
C TRP A 12 -6.55 -0.02 7.92
N GLN A 13 -5.26 -0.05 7.62
CA GLN A 13 -4.70 -0.97 6.65
C GLN A 13 -3.25 -1.32 7.02
N VAL A 14 -2.88 -2.56 6.72
CA VAL A 14 -1.48 -2.97 6.56
C VAL A 14 -1.20 -2.92 5.07
N GLU A 15 -0.06 -2.39 4.67
CA GLU A 15 0.33 -2.41 3.26
C GLU A 15 0.89 -3.77 2.91
N GLY A 16 0.76 -4.23 1.67
CA GLY A 16 1.37 -5.51 1.33
C GLY A 16 0.57 -6.74 1.75
N MET A 17 0.46 -7.66 0.82
CA MET A 17 0.03 -9.04 1.07
C MET A 17 1.23 -9.98 1.18
N LYS A 18 0.98 -11.24 1.60
CA LYS A 18 2.02 -12.28 1.67
C LYS A 18 2.73 -12.50 0.33
N ASN A 19 2.08 -12.31 -0.82
CA ASN A 19 2.71 -12.40 -2.14
C ASN A 19 3.57 -11.17 -2.49
N GLU A 20 3.36 -10.03 -1.83
CA GLU A 20 4.06 -8.77 -2.10
C GLU A 20 5.33 -8.60 -1.25
N GLN A 21 5.42 -9.35 -0.14
CA GLN A 21 6.62 -9.45 0.71
C GLN A 21 7.12 -8.08 1.20
N ILE A 22 6.20 -7.13 1.43
CA ILE A 22 6.53 -5.79 1.89
C ILE A 22 6.90 -5.86 3.38
N VAL A 23 8.09 -5.36 3.73
CA VAL A 23 8.60 -5.33 5.11
C VAL A 23 8.60 -3.93 5.70
N ALA A 24 8.61 -2.88 4.86
CA ALA A 24 8.47 -1.50 5.32
C ALA A 24 7.82 -0.60 4.26
N CYS A 25 7.19 0.47 4.73
CA CYS A 25 6.53 1.50 3.94
C CYS A 25 7.20 2.84 4.15
N GLY A 26 7.31 3.63 3.08
CA GLY A 26 7.80 5.00 3.10
C GLY A 26 6.86 5.91 2.34
N PHE A 27 6.26 6.89 3.00
CA PHE A 27 5.35 7.86 2.40
C PHE A 27 5.96 9.25 2.42
N TYR A 28 6.03 9.87 1.25
CA TYR A 28 6.47 11.25 1.07
C TYR A 28 5.31 12.13 0.61
N TYR A 29 4.89 13.05 1.48
CA TYR A 29 3.83 14.01 1.23
C TYR A 29 4.44 15.23 0.56
N TYR A 30 4.36 15.32 -0.77
CA TYR A 30 5.10 16.34 -1.53
C TYR A 30 4.26 17.56 -1.94
N GLY A 31 2.95 17.53 -1.71
CA GLY A 31 2.08 18.65 -1.99
C GLY A 31 0.79 18.56 -1.18
N GLU A 32 0.36 19.70 -0.65
CA GLU A 32 -0.89 19.87 0.10
C GLU A 32 -1.34 21.31 -0.08
N GLU A 33 -2.64 21.51 -0.35
CA GLU A 33 -3.25 22.84 -0.43
C GLU A 33 -4.66 22.78 0.12
N TYR A 34 -5.04 23.75 0.95
CA TYR A 34 -6.35 23.89 1.60
C TYR A 34 -6.86 22.63 2.32
N VAL A 35 -5.97 21.76 2.78
CA VAL A 35 -6.31 20.58 3.59
C VAL A 35 -5.29 20.47 4.73
N SER A 36 -5.71 19.91 5.86
CA SER A 36 -4.79 19.45 6.91
C SER A 36 -5.12 18.00 7.23
N LEU A 37 -4.13 17.11 7.09
CA LEU A 37 -4.33 15.68 7.31
C LEU A 37 -3.41 15.11 8.39
N ILE A 38 -4.00 14.21 9.16
CA ILE A 38 -3.36 13.49 10.26
C ILE A 38 -3.39 12.01 9.93
N SER A 39 -2.23 11.36 10.03
CA SER A 39 -2.09 9.91 9.92
C SER A 39 -1.91 9.30 11.31
N ARG A 40 -2.50 8.11 11.53
CA ARG A 40 -2.22 7.31 12.74
C ARG A 40 -1.48 6.03 12.43
N LEU A 41 -0.74 5.57 13.42
CA LEU A 41 -0.02 4.31 13.42
C LEU A 41 -0.39 3.51 14.67
N VAL A 42 -0.62 2.22 14.48
CA VAL A 42 -0.89 1.24 15.53
C VAL A 42 -0.01 0.04 15.28
N GLN A 43 0.65 -0.47 16.32
CA GLN A 43 1.39 -1.73 16.26
C GLN A 43 0.48 -2.89 16.67
N LEU A 44 0.39 -3.90 15.80
CA LEU A 44 -0.20 -5.19 16.16
C LEU A 44 0.90 -6.14 16.64
N SER A 45 0.62 -6.88 17.71
CA SER A 45 1.44 -8.02 18.12
C SER A 45 0.67 -9.31 17.89
N GLU A 46 1.24 -10.20 17.07
CA GLU A 46 0.77 -11.56 16.98
C GLU A 46 1.08 -12.28 18.30
N ARG A 47 0.10 -13.03 18.81
CA ARG A 47 0.27 -13.85 20.01
C ARG A 47 1.12 -15.06 19.62
N ASP A 48 2.44 -15.02 19.86
CA ASP A 48 3.23 -16.26 19.82
C ASP A 48 2.78 -17.16 21.00
N PRO A 49 2.15 -18.32 20.76
CA PRO A 49 1.74 -19.23 21.83
C PRO A 49 2.92 -19.69 22.69
N ALA A 50 4.14 -19.74 22.13
CA ALA A 50 5.35 -20.14 22.81
C ALA A 50 5.88 -19.08 23.77
N ILE A 51 5.74 -17.78 23.43
CA ILE A 51 6.10 -16.67 24.34
C ILE A 51 5.17 -16.64 25.55
N SER A 52 3.87 -16.93 25.36
CA SER A 52 2.88 -16.96 26.45
C SER A 52 3.17 -18.01 27.54
N ARG A 53 3.91 -19.07 27.20
CA ARG A 53 4.28 -20.15 28.12
C ARG A 53 5.57 -19.89 28.89
N LYS A 54 6.45 -19.00 28.41
CA LYS A 54 7.81 -18.82 28.94
C LYS A 54 8.02 -17.56 29.77
N TRP A 55 7.22 -16.51 29.55
CA TRP A 55 7.38 -15.24 30.25
C TRP A 55 6.24 -15.01 31.25
N PRO A 56 6.53 -14.59 32.49
CA PRO A 56 5.47 -14.20 33.40
C PRO A 56 4.70 -13.05 32.77
N SER A 57 3.37 -13.15 32.81
CA SER A 57 2.42 -12.27 32.14
C SER A 57 2.71 -10.77 32.24
N CYS A 58 3.44 -10.31 33.26
CA CYS A 58 3.83 -8.92 33.47
C CYS A 58 4.66 -8.28 32.33
N ALA A 59 5.56 -8.98 31.64
CA ALA A 59 6.38 -8.34 30.59
C ALA A 59 5.55 -7.88 29.38
N VAL A 60 4.58 -8.70 28.97
CA VAL A 60 3.63 -8.38 27.89
C VAL A 60 2.68 -7.26 28.31
N LEU A 61 2.19 -7.29 29.57
CA LEU A 61 1.31 -6.24 30.10
C LEU A 61 2.02 -4.87 30.18
N ILE A 62 3.30 -4.85 30.56
CA ILE A 62 4.10 -3.62 30.65
C ILE A 62 4.42 -3.07 29.26
N GLN A 63 4.80 -3.93 28.32
CA GLN A 63 5.24 -3.51 26.99
C GLN A 63 4.07 -3.02 26.11
N TYR A 64 2.91 -3.66 26.21
CA TYR A 64 1.72 -3.28 25.44
C TYR A 64 0.72 -2.42 26.23
N ARG A 65 1.01 -2.09 27.50
CA ARG A 65 0.08 -1.39 28.43
C ARG A 65 -1.34 -1.98 28.41
N SER A 66 -1.40 -3.30 28.26
CA SER A 66 -2.61 -4.05 27.97
C SER A 66 -2.91 -4.97 29.15
N SER A 67 -4.17 -5.24 29.48
CA SER A 67 -4.53 -6.22 30.51
C SER A 67 -4.47 -7.66 29.96
N ARG A 68 -4.60 -8.67 30.83
CA ARG A 68 -4.38 -10.09 30.47
C ARG A 68 -5.36 -10.61 29.41
N ASP A 69 -6.50 -9.92 29.28
CA ASP A 69 -7.60 -10.24 28.37
C ASP A 69 -7.79 -9.20 27.25
N ASP A 70 -6.93 -8.17 27.20
CA ASP A 70 -6.98 -7.12 26.18
C ASP A 70 -6.26 -7.53 24.90
N LEU A 71 -6.65 -6.88 23.81
CA LEU A 71 -5.98 -7.02 22.52
C LEU A 71 -4.50 -6.59 22.65
N LEU A 72 -3.60 -7.32 21.98
CA LEU A 72 -2.17 -6.97 21.89
C LEU A 72 -1.95 -5.88 20.83
N VAL A 73 -2.68 -4.78 20.98
CA VAL A 73 -2.70 -3.64 20.08
C VAL A 73 -2.12 -2.46 20.85
N GLN A 74 -1.06 -1.85 20.32
CA GLN A 74 -0.47 -0.65 20.91
C GLN A 74 -0.75 0.55 19.99
N ASP A 75 -1.55 1.50 20.47
CA ASP A 75 -1.69 2.80 19.79
C ASP A 75 -0.38 3.58 19.91
N LEU A 76 0.27 3.82 18.77
CA LEU A 76 1.51 4.60 18.69
C LEU A 76 1.22 6.10 18.53
N GLY A 77 -0.04 6.47 18.37
CA GLY A 77 -0.51 7.84 18.25
C GLY A 77 -0.66 8.30 16.81
N HIS A 78 -0.46 9.59 16.62
CA HIS A 78 -0.73 10.28 15.36
C HIS A 78 0.40 11.22 14.98
N VAL A 79 0.47 11.52 13.69
CA VAL A 79 1.45 12.42 13.11
C VAL A 79 0.77 13.26 12.04
N GLU A 80 0.98 14.57 12.10
CA GLU A 80 0.56 15.48 11.04
C GLU A 80 1.38 15.21 9.78
N THR A 81 0.76 15.31 8.61
CA THR A 81 1.41 14.99 7.32
C THR A 81 1.44 16.18 6.36
N PRO A 82 2.08 17.31 6.72
CA PRO A 82 2.21 18.46 5.84
C PRO A 82 3.08 18.16 4.62
N ALA A 83 2.91 18.97 3.58
CA ALA A 83 3.84 18.99 2.46
C ALA A 83 5.32 19.07 2.91
N GLY A 84 6.18 18.27 2.27
CA GLY A 84 7.58 18.06 2.62
C GLY A 84 7.83 16.96 3.66
N ARG A 85 6.80 16.36 4.26
CA ARG A 85 7.00 15.31 5.27
C ARG A 85 7.28 13.95 4.64
N CYS A 86 8.28 13.25 5.19
CA CYS A 86 8.54 11.84 4.92
C CYS A 86 8.30 11.01 6.18
N ILE A 87 7.60 9.89 6.05
CA ILE A 87 7.32 8.96 7.15
C ILE A 87 7.68 7.57 6.67
N ALA A 88 8.49 6.84 7.44
CA ALA A 88 8.80 5.45 7.18
C ALA A 88 8.44 4.61 8.41
N PHE A 89 7.85 3.44 8.18
CA PHE A 89 7.46 2.52 9.24
C PHE A 89 7.50 1.06 8.77
N PRO A 90 7.79 0.11 9.66
CA PRO A 90 7.77 -1.31 9.32
C PRO A 90 6.34 -1.77 9.05
N ASN A 91 6.20 -2.79 8.20
CA ASN A 91 4.90 -3.29 7.77
C ASN A 91 4.14 -4.13 8.83
N VAL A 92 4.64 -4.15 10.06
CA VAL A 92 3.92 -4.69 11.23
C VAL A 92 2.93 -3.67 11.81
N PHE A 93 2.96 -2.41 11.34
CA PHE A 93 2.06 -1.36 11.79
C PHE A 93 0.86 -1.26 10.87
N GLN A 94 -0.33 -1.24 11.47
CA GLN A 94 -1.52 -0.72 10.81
C GLN A 94 -1.46 0.80 10.81
N HIS A 95 -1.90 1.40 9.72
CA HIS A 95 -2.01 2.85 9.63
C HIS A 95 -3.36 3.24 9.06
N ASN A 96 -3.79 4.45 9.40
CA ASN A 96 -4.99 5.05 8.80
C ASN A 96 -4.76 6.53 8.51
N VAL A 97 -5.73 7.10 7.80
CA VAL A 97 -5.78 8.54 7.54
C VAL A 97 -7.09 9.04 8.09
N TYR A 98 -7.03 10.05 8.96
CA TYR A 98 -8.24 10.62 9.55
C TYR A 98 -9.12 11.32 8.50
N PRO A 99 -10.44 11.39 8.74
CA PRO A 99 -11.30 12.28 7.98
C PRO A 99 -10.80 13.71 8.08
N CYS A 100 -10.91 14.47 6.99
CA CYS A 100 -10.57 15.89 6.97
C CYS A 100 -11.58 16.68 6.15
N SER A 101 -11.69 17.96 6.47
CA SER A 101 -12.42 18.95 5.67
C SER A 101 -11.43 19.90 5.01
N LEU A 102 -11.91 20.61 4.00
CA LEU A 102 -11.18 21.73 3.43
C LEU A 102 -10.98 22.82 4.48
N ALA A 103 -9.79 23.42 4.49
CA ALA A 103 -9.51 24.61 5.30
C ALA A 103 -10.29 25.83 4.77
N ASP A 104 -10.57 25.85 3.47
CA ASP A 104 -11.42 26.82 2.79
C ASP A 104 -12.38 26.06 1.86
N GLU A 105 -13.65 25.99 2.24
CA GLU A 105 -14.71 25.32 1.45
C GLU A 105 -14.97 25.96 0.08
N SER A 106 -14.45 27.17 -0.17
CA SER A 106 -14.56 27.85 -1.46
C SER A 106 -13.48 27.45 -2.48
N GLN A 107 -12.43 26.75 -2.05
CA GLN A 107 -11.29 26.35 -2.88
C GLN A 107 -11.15 24.83 -2.94
N PRO A 108 -10.77 24.26 -4.09
CA PRO A 108 -10.46 22.83 -4.16
C PRO A 108 -9.19 22.53 -3.36
N GLY A 109 -9.27 21.57 -2.43
CA GLY A 109 -8.11 21.08 -1.70
C GLY A 109 -7.51 19.82 -2.33
N TYR A 110 -6.20 19.63 -2.15
CA TYR A 110 -5.54 18.38 -2.57
C TYR A 110 -4.44 17.97 -1.62
N ARG A 111 -4.10 16.67 -1.69
CA ARG A 111 -2.87 16.11 -1.12
C ARG A 111 -2.23 15.14 -2.10
N LYS A 112 -0.91 15.23 -2.25
CA LYS A 112 -0.11 14.36 -3.11
C LYS A 112 0.89 13.57 -2.28
N VAL A 113 0.88 12.26 -2.48
CA VAL A 113 1.72 11.32 -1.75
C VAL A 113 2.47 10.44 -2.73
N LEU A 114 3.77 10.26 -2.51
CA LEU A 114 4.57 9.22 -3.13
C LEU A 114 4.74 8.09 -2.11
N ALA A 115 4.29 6.88 -2.46
CA ALA A 115 4.45 5.69 -1.64
C ALA A 115 5.59 4.81 -2.19
N LEU A 116 6.50 4.43 -1.31
CA LEU A 116 7.62 3.55 -1.56
C LEU A 116 7.49 2.33 -0.63
N PHE A 117 7.76 1.15 -1.16
CA PHE A 117 7.67 -0.09 -0.41
C PHE A 117 9.01 -0.81 -0.46
N LEU A 118 9.51 -1.19 0.71
CA LEU A 118 10.66 -2.07 0.84
C LEU A 118 10.15 -3.51 0.84
N VAL A 119 10.52 -4.27 -0.18
CA VAL A 119 10.30 -5.71 -0.25
C VAL A 119 11.42 -6.42 0.51
N ASP A 120 11.11 -7.53 1.16
CA ASP A 120 12.06 -8.39 1.86
C ASP A 120 13.25 -8.74 0.94
N PRO A 121 14.48 -8.31 1.26
CA PRO A 121 15.65 -8.60 0.43
C PRO A 121 16.04 -10.08 0.44
N ASP A 122 15.61 -10.85 1.45
CA ASP A 122 15.90 -12.28 1.55
C ASP A 122 14.91 -13.13 0.73
N VAL A 123 13.83 -12.53 0.22
CA VAL A 123 12.84 -13.19 -0.61
C VAL A 123 12.95 -12.73 -2.06
N ARG A 124 13.29 -13.66 -2.95
CA ARG A 124 13.30 -13.37 -4.39
C ARG A 124 11.88 -13.40 -4.95
N ILE A 125 11.36 -12.23 -5.29
CA ILE A 125 10.12 -12.08 -6.08
C ILE A 125 10.43 -11.72 -7.55
N PRO A 126 9.52 -11.99 -8.50
CA PRO A 126 9.61 -11.45 -9.85
C PRO A 126 9.67 -9.92 -9.81
N SER A 127 10.65 -9.33 -10.48
CA SER A 127 10.79 -7.88 -10.63
C SER A 127 10.63 -7.47 -12.10
N THR A 128 10.62 -6.17 -12.37
CA THR A 128 10.66 -5.63 -13.73
C THR A 128 11.91 -6.02 -14.52
N SER A 129 12.95 -6.54 -13.87
CA SER A 129 14.10 -7.15 -14.58
C SER A 129 13.77 -8.52 -15.18
N ASN A 130 12.75 -9.21 -14.65
CA ASN A 130 12.34 -10.54 -15.07
C ASN A 130 11.01 -10.53 -15.82
N THR A 131 10.22 -9.46 -15.68
CA THR A 131 8.94 -9.27 -16.39
C THR A 131 9.17 -8.38 -17.61
N GLY A 132 8.86 -8.90 -18.81
CA GLY A 132 8.94 -8.12 -20.04
C GLY A 132 7.94 -6.96 -20.07
N VAL A 133 8.25 -5.92 -20.85
CA VAL A 133 7.36 -4.78 -21.05
C VAL A 133 6.02 -5.26 -21.64
N GLN A 134 4.91 -4.80 -21.06
CA GLN A 134 3.55 -5.18 -21.48
C GLN A 134 2.89 -4.14 -22.41
N ASP A 135 3.67 -3.16 -22.87
CA ASP A 135 3.21 -2.12 -23.79
C ASP A 135 3.68 -2.47 -25.22
N PRO A 136 2.76 -2.85 -26.13
CA PRO A 136 3.11 -3.22 -27.49
C PRO A 136 3.66 -2.04 -28.31
N GLU A 137 3.20 -0.82 -28.04
CA GLU A 137 3.67 0.40 -28.73
C GLU A 137 5.11 0.68 -28.34
N PHE A 138 5.43 0.57 -27.05
CA PHE A 138 6.81 0.71 -26.57
C PHE A 138 7.75 -0.33 -27.19
N ILE A 139 7.32 -1.61 -27.27
CA ILE A 139 8.15 -2.64 -27.90
C ILE A 139 8.32 -2.37 -29.39
N MET A 140 7.28 -1.90 -30.08
CA MET A 140 7.38 -1.52 -31.49
C MET A 140 8.41 -0.40 -31.70
N ASP A 141 8.37 0.65 -30.87
CA ASP A 141 9.33 1.75 -30.94
C ASP A 141 10.76 1.29 -30.66
N LEU A 142 10.94 0.36 -29.71
CA LEU A 142 12.24 -0.24 -29.42
C LEU A 142 12.78 -1.05 -30.60
N LEU A 143 11.94 -1.83 -31.27
CA LEU A 143 12.32 -2.62 -32.45
C LEU A 143 12.71 -1.73 -33.63
N LYS A 144 11.99 -0.61 -33.83
CA LYS A 144 12.32 0.39 -34.85
C LYS A 144 13.63 1.10 -34.60
N GLN A 145 14.04 1.22 -33.34
CA GLN A 145 15.33 1.80 -32.92
C GLN A 145 16.49 0.80 -32.95
N ALA A 146 16.27 -0.42 -33.47
CA ALA A 146 17.34 -1.41 -33.59
C ALA A 146 18.50 -0.85 -34.42
N GLY A 147 19.73 -1.05 -33.93
CA GLY A 147 20.93 -0.55 -34.59
C GLY A 147 21.09 -1.08 -36.03
N PRO A 148 21.91 -0.42 -36.86
CA PRO A 148 22.05 -0.74 -38.28
C PRO A 148 22.57 -2.17 -38.54
N GLU A 149 23.33 -2.75 -37.60
CA GLU A 149 23.83 -4.13 -37.68
C GLU A 149 22.76 -5.19 -37.33
N SER A 150 21.63 -4.79 -36.73
CA SER A 150 20.55 -5.71 -36.37
C SER A 150 19.78 -6.15 -37.61
N PRO A 151 19.45 -7.46 -37.77
CA PRO A 151 18.53 -7.90 -38.81
C PRO A 151 17.14 -7.25 -38.72
N LEU A 152 16.75 -6.81 -37.52
CA LEU A 152 15.45 -6.17 -37.26
C LEU A 152 15.33 -4.81 -37.96
N SER A 153 16.44 -4.09 -38.15
CA SER A 153 16.44 -2.78 -38.82
C SER A 153 16.15 -2.87 -40.33
N LYS A 154 16.20 -4.09 -40.89
CA LYS A 154 15.93 -4.38 -42.31
C LYS A 154 14.49 -4.82 -42.55
N LEU A 155 13.73 -5.09 -41.49
CA LEU A 155 12.35 -5.55 -41.59
C LEU A 155 11.41 -4.36 -41.78
N PRO A 156 10.40 -4.46 -42.65
CA PRO A 156 9.34 -3.46 -42.74
C PRO A 156 8.42 -3.54 -41.50
N ASP A 157 7.67 -2.46 -41.28
CA ASP A 157 6.80 -2.28 -40.10
C ASP A 157 5.78 -3.42 -39.94
N GLU A 158 5.27 -4.00 -41.03
CA GLU A 158 4.30 -5.09 -40.97
C GLU A 158 4.90 -6.36 -40.36
N LEU A 159 6.17 -6.67 -40.65
CA LEU A 159 6.85 -7.83 -40.08
C LEU A 159 7.23 -7.60 -38.61
N LEU A 160 7.60 -6.37 -38.25
CA LEU A 160 7.81 -6.00 -36.84
C LEU A 160 6.50 -6.10 -36.06
N ALA A 161 5.39 -5.61 -36.61
CA ALA A 161 4.07 -5.74 -36.00
C ALA A 161 3.65 -7.20 -35.84
N MET A 162 3.94 -8.06 -36.82
CA MET A 162 3.74 -9.51 -36.69
C MET A 162 4.56 -10.09 -35.53
N ILE A 163 5.85 -9.72 -35.40
CA ILE A 163 6.69 -10.17 -34.27
C ILE A 163 6.09 -9.74 -32.93
N VAL A 164 5.69 -8.46 -32.81
CA VAL A 164 5.04 -7.95 -31.60
C VAL A 164 3.75 -8.74 -31.31
N SER A 165 2.94 -9.05 -32.32
CA SER A 165 1.69 -9.79 -32.15
C SER A 165 1.83 -11.22 -31.60
N TYR A 166 3.02 -11.84 -31.70
CA TYR A 166 3.28 -13.15 -31.10
C TYR A 166 3.49 -13.09 -29.59
N TYR A 167 3.80 -11.92 -29.04
CA TYR A 167 3.96 -11.77 -27.59
C TYR A 167 2.58 -11.65 -26.91
N PRO A 168 2.31 -12.42 -25.85
CA PRO A 168 1.00 -12.44 -25.21
C PRO A 168 0.83 -11.22 -24.28
N PHE A 169 0.63 -10.04 -24.86
CA PHE A 169 0.28 -8.85 -24.10
C PHE A 169 -1.10 -9.00 -23.45
N PHE A 170 -1.24 -8.46 -22.25
CA PHE A 170 -2.57 -8.20 -21.71
C PHE A 170 -3.27 -7.14 -22.55
N THR A 171 -4.51 -7.44 -22.95
CA THR A 171 -5.40 -6.37 -23.38
C THR A 171 -5.68 -5.43 -22.22
N ARG A 172 -5.97 -4.16 -22.52
CA ARG A 172 -6.36 -3.18 -21.50
C ARG A 172 -7.52 -3.70 -20.62
N ARG A 173 -8.48 -4.40 -21.21
CA ARG A 173 -9.62 -4.98 -20.50
C ARG A 173 -9.17 -6.06 -19.51
N GLU A 174 -8.30 -6.98 -19.91
CA GLU A 174 -7.78 -8.02 -19.02
C GLU A 174 -6.98 -7.41 -17.87
N ALA A 175 -6.14 -6.40 -18.17
CA ALA A 175 -5.40 -5.68 -17.15
C ALA A 175 -6.33 -4.96 -16.15
N GLU A 176 -7.43 -4.37 -16.62
CA GLU A 176 -8.44 -3.72 -15.77
C GLU A 176 -9.21 -4.73 -14.89
N VAL A 177 -9.52 -5.91 -15.42
CA VAL A 177 -10.14 -7.01 -14.66
C VAL A 177 -9.20 -7.49 -13.55
N LEU A 178 -7.95 -7.82 -13.89
CA LEU A 178 -6.94 -8.25 -12.92
C LEU A 178 -6.68 -7.17 -11.86
N ARG A 179 -6.64 -5.89 -12.26
CA ARG A 179 -6.51 -4.78 -11.31
C ARG A 179 -7.67 -4.76 -10.33
N THR A 180 -8.89 -5.00 -10.79
CA THR A 180 -10.08 -5.00 -9.94
C THR A 180 -10.00 -6.16 -8.93
N GLU A 181 -9.66 -7.36 -9.40
CA GLU A 181 -9.46 -8.54 -8.55
C GLU A 181 -8.40 -8.29 -7.46
N LEU A 182 -7.26 -7.68 -7.82
CA LEU A 182 -6.19 -7.32 -6.86
C LEU A 182 -6.66 -6.31 -5.81
N VAL A 183 -7.48 -5.32 -6.20
CA VAL A 183 -8.03 -4.33 -5.26
C VAL A 183 -9.03 -5.00 -4.31
N GLU A 184 -9.89 -5.88 -4.82
CA GLU A 184 -10.87 -6.62 -4.02
C GLU A 184 -10.20 -7.61 -3.06
N GLU A 185 -9.13 -8.29 -3.49
CA GLU A 185 -8.33 -9.15 -2.64
C GLU A 185 -7.70 -8.35 -1.48
N ARG A 186 -7.20 -7.13 -1.76
CA ARG A 186 -6.64 -6.23 -0.74
C ARG A 186 -7.69 -5.80 0.27
N GLN A 187 -8.86 -5.40 -0.20
CA GLN A 187 -9.97 -5.03 0.67
C GLN A 187 -10.40 -6.20 1.57
N ARG A 188 -10.53 -7.42 1.02
CA ARG A 188 -10.86 -8.62 1.81
C ARG A 188 -9.80 -8.93 2.88
N SER A 189 -8.53 -8.88 2.52
CA SER A 189 -7.43 -9.13 3.46
C SER A 189 -7.42 -8.11 4.61
N THR A 190 -7.67 -6.83 4.30
CA THR A 190 -7.85 -5.81 5.35
C THR A 190 -9.07 -6.09 6.21
N PHE A 191 -10.19 -6.50 5.59
CA PHE A 191 -11.44 -6.77 6.31
C PHE A 191 -11.33 -7.99 7.23
N ASP A 192 -10.66 -9.07 6.83
CA ASP A 192 -10.45 -10.26 7.67
C ASP A 192 -9.56 -9.93 8.88
N MET A 193 -8.51 -9.11 8.68
CA MET A 193 -7.75 -8.56 9.81
C MET A 193 -8.64 -7.69 10.73
N HIS A 194 -9.57 -6.94 10.15
CA HIS A 194 -10.53 -6.15 10.91
C HIS A 194 -11.53 -7.03 11.66
N ASP A 195 -12.12 -8.08 11.09
CA ASP A 195 -13.09 -8.96 11.77
C ASP A 195 -12.44 -9.70 12.94
N HIS A 196 -11.19 -10.15 12.77
CA HIS A 196 -10.39 -10.69 13.86
C HIS A 196 -10.13 -9.67 14.98
N SER A 197 -9.99 -8.38 14.66
CA SER A 197 -9.80 -7.29 15.64
C SER A 197 -11.11 -6.70 16.21
N SER A 198 -12.21 -6.75 15.46
CA SER A 198 -13.47 -6.03 15.72
C SER A 198 -14.51 -6.83 16.46
N ARG A 199 -14.28 -8.12 16.71
CA ARG A 199 -14.95 -8.84 17.80
C ARG A 199 -14.60 -8.28 19.20
N GLY A 200 -13.63 -7.37 19.31
CA GLY A 200 -13.38 -6.54 20.47
C GLY A 200 -14.10 -5.20 20.38
N PHE A 201 -15.13 -5.04 21.21
CA PHE A 201 -15.98 -3.87 21.36
C PHE A 201 -15.15 -2.58 21.63
N PHE A 202 -15.03 -1.67 20.65
CA PHE A 202 -14.55 -0.31 20.91
C PHE A 202 -15.63 0.45 21.70
N GLY A 203 -15.62 0.30 23.03
CA GLY A 203 -16.50 1.01 23.94
C GLY A 203 -15.71 1.67 25.07
N GLY A 204 -15.87 2.98 25.22
CA GLY A 204 -15.54 3.68 26.46
C GLY A 204 -14.62 4.89 26.27
N ARG A 205 -15.24 6.07 26.24
CA ARG A 205 -14.59 7.37 26.43
C ARG A 205 -13.83 7.41 27.76
N TYR A 206 -12.64 8.00 27.75
CA TYR A 206 -12.18 8.89 28.82
C TYR A 206 -11.77 10.21 28.20
#